data_AF-A0A938AX86-F1
#
_entry.id   AF-A0A938AX86-F1
#
_cell.length_a   1.000
_cell.length_b   1.000
_cell.length_c   1.000
_cell.angle_alpha   90.00
_cell.angle_beta   90.00
_cell.angle_gamma   90.00
#
_symmetry.space_group_name_H-M   'P 1'
#
loop_
_entity.id
_entity.type
_entity.pdbx_description
1 polymer ?
#
loop_
_entity_poly.entity_id
_entity_poly.type
_entity_poly.pdbx_seq_one_letter_code
_entity_poly.pdbx_strand_id
1 'polypeptide(L)'
;TQARQIEPERLSRIMSQLFLDEGFKKEGLSIAVLNKTEHPGLASSVARLITNIGGQVINIGQKGLVGEVKNEGCELRSKGEVKNSYPLRKLEQVFSCQWTGEEKEDQRAAVVLIVGDDYWRRLNFP
;
A
#
# COMPACT_ATOMS: atom_id res chain seq x y z
N THR A 1 33.11 1.15 -19.49
CA THR A 1 32.70 0.51 -18.22
C THR A 1 31.23 0.15 -18.33
N GLN A 2 30.88 -1.12 -18.54
CA GLN A 2 29.48 -1.54 -18.61
C GLN A 2 28.88 -1.49 -17.20
N ALA A 3 27.90 -0.62 -16.99
CA ALA A 3 27.10 -0.61 -15.77
C ALA A 3 26.37 -1.96 -15.70
N ARG A 4 26.74 -2.80 -14.72
CA ARG A 4 25.98 -4.02 -14.39
C ARG A 4 24.56 -3.60 -14.08
N GLN A 5 23.59 -4.03 -14.89
CA GLN A 5 22.18 -3.96 -14.53
C GLN A 5 22.02 -4.63 -13.16
N ILE A 6 21.64 -3.83 -12.15
CA ILE A 6 21.34 -4.38 -10.83
C ILE A 6 20.04 -5.18 -10.98
N GLU A 7 20.11 -6.48 -10.68
CA GLU A 7 18.94 -7.34 -10.67
C GLU A 7 17.88 -6.75 -9.71
N PRO A 8 16.63 -6.53 -10.15
CA PRO A 8 15.59 -5.90 -9.34
C PRO A 8 15.39 -6.55 -7.96
N GLU A 9 15.61 -7.86 -7.85
CA GLU A 9 15.51 -8.58 -6.58
C GLU A 9 16.61 -8.22 -5.58
N ARG A 10 17.85 -8.02 -6.04
CA ARG A 10 18.95 -7.58 -5.17
C ARG A 10 18.68 -6.18 -4.63
N LEU A 11 18.19 -5.29 -5.49
CA LEU A 11 17.80 -3.94 -5.09
C LEU A 11 16.67 -3.98 -4.04
N SER A 12 15.63 -4.79 -4.26
CA SER A 12 14.53 -4.94 -3.30
C SER A 12 15.01 -5.42 -1.93
N ARG A 13 15.95 -6.37 -1.88
CA ARG A 13 16.54 -6.86 -0.62
C ARG A 13 17.32 -5.77 0.12
N ILE A 14 18.13 -4.99 -0.59
CA ILE A 14 18.89 -3.88 0.01
C ILE A 14 17.94 -2.79 0.52
N MET A 15 16.95 -2.41 -0.27
CA MET A 15 15.94 -1.43 0.13
C MET A 15 15.16 -1.91 1.36
N SER A 16 14.80 -3.20 1.40
CA SER A 16 14.12 -3.79 2.57
C SER A 16 14.97 -3.75 3.85
N GLN A 17 16.29 -3.74 3.74
CA GLN A 17 17.18 -3.63 4.93
C GLN A 17 17.35 -2.18 5.38
N LEU A 18 17.34 -1.22 4.46
CA LEU A 18 17.56 0.20 4.77
C LEU A 18 16.29 0.93 5.19
N PHE A 19 15.13 0.50 4.67
CA PHE A 19 13.83 1.14 4.91
C PHE A 19 12.93 0.34 5.87
N LEU A 20 13.49 -0.67 6.54
CA LEU A 20 12.73 -1.50 7.47
C LEU A 20 12.27 -0.69 8.67
N ASP A 21 10.97 -0.71 8.91
CA ASP A 21 10.38 -0.17 10.13
C ASP A 21 10.06 -1.33 11.08
N GLU A 22 10.91 -1.54 12.08
CA GLU A 22 10.76 -2.67 13.03
C GLU A 22 9.46 -2.58 13.84
N GLY A 23 8.94 -1.37 14.08
CA GLY A 23 7.64 -1.17 14.71
C GLY A 23 6.50 -1.65 13.83
N PHE A 24 6.56 -1.29 12.54
CA PHE A 24 5.60 -1.76 11.53
C PHE A 24 5.60 -3.29 11.42
N LYS A 25 6.80 -3.86 11.31
CA LYS A 25 7.00 -5.31 11.16
C LYS A 25 6.51 -6.10 12.38
N LYS A 26 6.79 -5.61 13.59
CA LYS A 26 6.44 -6.30 14.84
C LYS A 26 4.93 -6.47 15.02
N GLU A 27 4.12 -5.50 14.57
CA GLU A 27 2.67 -5.61 14.64
C GLU A 27 2.07 -6.56 13.60
N GLY A 28 2.77 -6.80 12.49
CA GLY A 28 2.43 -7.88 11.55
C GLY A 28 1.04 -7.77 10.93
N LEU A 29 0.51 -6.56 10.73
CA LEU A 29 -0.83 -6.38 10.17
C LEU A 29 -0.90 -6.90 8.73
N SER A 30 -1.95 -7.67 8.46
CA SER A 30 -2.27 -8.12 7.12
C SER A 30 -2.90 -7.00 6.30
N ILE A 31 -2.31 -6.71 5.15
CA ILE A 31 -2.70 -5.59 4.29
C ILE A 31 -3.17 -6.12 2.93
N ALA A 32 -4.32 -5.64 2.46
CA ALA A 32 -4.75 -5.77 1.08
C ALA A 32 -4.49 -4.45 0.35
N VAL A 33 -3.99 -4.52 -0.89
CA VAL A 33 -3.76 -3.35 -1.73
C VAL A 33 -4.67 -3.43 -2.95
N LEU A 34 -5.57 -2.46 -3.09
CA LEU A 34 -6.53 -2.41 -4.18
C LEU A 34 -6.26 -1.20 -5.07
N ASN A 35 -6.22 -1.43 -6.38
CA ASN A 35 -6.15 -0.37 -7.37
C ASN A 35 -7.56 0.07 -7.76
N LYS A 36 -7.87 1.36 -7.63
CA LYS A 36 -9.11 1.98 -8.11
C LYS A 36 -8.89 2.76 -9.42
N THR A 37 -7.72 2.65 -10.05
CA THR A 37 -7.36 3.38 -11.29
C THR A 37 -7.33 2.46 -12.50
N GLU A 38 -7.20 3.04 -13.69
CA GLU A 38 -6.90 2.30 -14.92
C GLU A 38 -5.39 2.08 -15.13
N HIS A 39 -4.54 2.47 -14.17
CA HIS A 39 -3.09 2.34 -14.27
C HIS A 39 -2.64 0.95 -13.82
N PRO A 40 -2.27 0.03 -14.75
CA PRO A 40 -1.89 -1.32 -14.39
C PRO A 40 -0.60 -1.32 -13.57
N GLY A 41 -0.53 -2.23 -12.59
CA GLY A 41 0.66 -2.40 -11.76
C GLY A 41 0.80 -1.40 -10.61
N LEU A 42 -0.08 -0.40 -10.48
CA LEU A 42 -0.02 0.57 -9.38
C LEU A 42 -0.10 -0.09 -8.00
N ALA A 43 -1.09 -0.96 -7.78
CA ALA A 43 -1.22 -1.71 -6.52
C ALA A 43 -0.01 -2.64 -6.27
N SER A 44 0.56 -3.23 -7.31
CA SER A 44 1.77 -4.07 -7.17
C SER A 44 2.99 -3.26 -6.76
N SER A 45 3.16 -2.05 -7.30
CA SER A 45 4.23 -1.13 -6.90
C SER A 45 4.09 -0.69 -5.44
N VAL A 46 2.87 -0.35 -5.02
CA VAL A 46 2.56 -0.02 -3.63
C VAL A 46 2.81 -1.20 -2.71
N ALA A 47 2.40 -2.41 -3.10
CA ALA A 47 2.62 -3.62 -2.32
C ALA A 47 4.12 -3.89 -2.09
N ARG A 48 4.98 -3.63 -3.10
CA ARG A 48 6.43 -3.73 -2.95
C ARG A 48 6.97 -2.73 -1.92
N LEU A 49 6.49 -1.48 -1.95
CA LEU A 49 6.88 -0.48 -0.95
C LEU A 49 6.46 -0.89 0.46
N ILE A 50 5.23 -1.37 0.63
CA ILE A 50 4.72 -1.88 1.92
C ILE A 50 5.56 -3.06 2.40
N THR A 51 5.91 -3.99 1.51
CA THR A 51 6.76 -5.13 1.84
C THR A 51 8.15 -4.68 2.26
N ASN A 52 8.73 -3.70 1.55
CA ASN A 52 10.06 -3.16 1.86
C ASN A 52 10.12 -2.44 3.22
N ILE A 53 9.02 -1.83 3.68
CA ILE A 53 8.96 -1.22 5.03
C ILE A 53 8.65 -2.24 6.15
N GLY A 54 8.48 -3.52 5.81
CA GLY A 54 8.22 -4.60 6.78
C GLY A 54 6.75 -5.01 6.92
N GLY A 55 5.86 -4.54 6.04
CA GLY A 55 4.45 -4.90 6.05
C GLY A 55 4.14 -6.24 5.37
N GLN A 56 3.03 -6.86 5.78
CA GLN A 56 2.58 -8.13 5.23
C GLN A 56 1.42 -7.92 4.24
N VAL A 57 1.72 -7.87 2.94
CA VAL A 57 0.70 -7.81 1.91
C VAL A 57 0.16 -9.20 1.63
N ILE A 58 -1.13 -9.42 1.88
CA ILE A 58 -1.80 -10.72 1.68
C ILE A 58 -2.71 -10.76 0.45
N ASN A 59 -3.02 -9.61 -0.13
CA ASN A 59 -3.87 -9.50 -1.32
C ASN A 59 -3.50 -8.26 -2.15
N ILE A 60 -3.52 -8.42 -3.47
CA ILE A 60 -3.36 -7.34 -4.44
C ILE A 60 -4.47 -7.50 -5.47
N GLY A 61 -5.24 -6.44 -5.72
CA GLY A 61 -6.40 -6.54 -6.60
C GLY A 61 -6.82 -5.23 -7.24
N GLN A 62 -7.90 -5.31 -8.02
CA GLN A 62 -8.60 -4.17 -8.59
C GLN A 62 -9.91 -3.96 -7.82
N LYS A 63 -10.20 -2.71 -7.43
CA LYS A 63 -11.52 -2.34 -6.93
C LYS A 63 -12.39 -1.92 -8.11
N GLY A 64 -13.54 -2.60 -8.28
CA GLY A 64 -14.47 -2.31 -9.36
C GLY A 64 -14.99 -0.87 -9.29
N LEU A 65 -15.03 -0.19 -10.44
CA LEU A 65 -15.49 1.20 -10.59
C LEU A 65 -17.01 1.33 -10.77
N VAL A 66 -17.78 0.26 -10.52
CA VAL A 66 -19.19 0.24 -10.91
C VAL A 66 -20.03 1.10 -9.95
N GLY A 67 -20.43 2.28 -10.42
CA GLY A 67 -21.39 3.16 -9.74
C GLY A 67 -20.83 4.02 -8.60
N GLU A 68 -19.55 3.88 -8.24
CA GLU A 68 -18.89 4.79 -7.29
C GLU A 68 -18.32 6.00 -8.03
N VAL A 69 -18.51 7.19 -7.45
CA VAL A 69 -17.78 8.39 -7.85
C VAL A 69 -16.29 8.05 -7.87
N LYS A 70 -15.58 8.44 -8.94
CA LYS A 70 -14.12 8.37 -9.02
C LYS A 70 -13.55 9.16 -7.86
N ASN A 71 -13.37 8.51 -6.71
CA ASN A 71 -12.61 9.09 -5.62
C ASN A 71 -11.16 8.95 -6.08
N GLU A 72 -10.60 10.07 -6.54
CA GLU A 72 -9.25 10.15 -7.08
C GLU A 72 -8.19 9.91 -5.99
N GLY A 73 -8.58 10.07 -4.72
CA GLY A 73 -7.70 9.97 -3.56
C GLY A 73 -7.27 8.55 -3.18
N CYS A 74 -6.34 8.47 -2.21
CA CYS A 74 -5.98 7.22 -1.56
C CYS A 74 -6.77 7.02 -0.26
N GLU A 75 -7.39 5.84 -0.11
CA GLU A 75 -8.20 5.48 1.04
C GLU A 75 -7.52 4.38 1.86
N LEU A 76 -7.59 4.51 3.17
CA LEU A 76 -7.34 3.42 4.11
C LEU A 76 -8.65 3.02 4.77
N ARG A 77 -8.88 1.72 4.83
CA ARG A 77 -9.96 1.12 5.61
C ARG A 77 -9.39 0.03 6.48
N SER A 78 -9.98 -0.18 7.63
CA SER A 78 -9.46 -1.16 8.57
C SER A 78 -10.52 -1.62 9.54
N LYS A 79 -10.29 -2.74 10.23
CA LYS A 79 -11.15 -3.10 11.38
C LYS A 79 -10.98 -2.04 12.48
N GLY A 80 -12.05 -1.72 13.21
CA GLY A 80 -12.03 -0.67 14.24
C GLY A 80 -10.90 -0.83 15.28
N GLU A 81 -10.57 -2.08 15.63
CA GLU A 81 -9.50 -2.46 16.56
C GLU A 81 -8.11 -1.96 16.15
N VAL A 82 -7.85 -1.86 14.84
CA VAL A 82 -6.53 -1.46 14.30
C VAL A 82 -6.49 0.00 13.84
N LYS A 83 -7.59 0.77 14.01
CA LYS A 83 -7.68 2.19 13.62
C LYS A 83 -6.57 3.06 14.22
N ASN A 84 -6.15 2.78 15.44
CA ASN A 84 -5.12 3.57 16.13
C ASN A 84 -3.75 2.88 16.15
N SER A 85 -3.59 1.78 15.41
CA SER A 85 -2.34 1.02 15.35
C SER A 85 -1.22 1.83 14.70
N TYR A 86 0.02 1.52 15.06
CA TYR A 86 1.19 2.18 14.48
C TYR A 86 1.29 1.98 12.96
N PRO A 87 1.10 0.76 12.40
CA PRO A 87 1.19 0.53 10.97
C PRO A 87 0.16 1.33 10.18
N LEU A 88 -1.06 1.50 10.70
CA LEU A 88 -2.07 2.29 10.01
C LEU A 88 -1.65 3.76 9.91
N ARG A 89 -1.18 4.37 11.01
CA ARG A 89 -0.66 5.75 11.01
C ARG A 89 0.55 5.90 10.09
N LYS A 90 1.41 4.88 10.03
CA LYS A 90 2.57 4.88 9.12
C LYS A 90 2.13 4.82 7.67
N LEU A 91 1.13 3.99 7.33
CA LEU A 91 0.56 3.94 5.99
C LEU A 91 -0.07 5.28 5.58
N GLU A 92 -0.81 5.94 6.49
CA GLU A 92 -1.34 7.27 6.27
C GLU A 92 -0.22 8.26 5.93
N GLN A 93 0.89 8.25 6.67
CA GLN A 93 2.02 9.17 6.44
C GLN A 93 2.76 8.88 5.12
N VAL A 94 3.13 7.62 4.88
CA VAL A 94 3.96 7.22 3.74
C VAL A 94 3.23 7.40 2.42
N PHE A 95 1.96 7.01 2.38
CA PHE A 95 1.17 7.04 1.14
C PHE A 95 0.27 8.28 1.05
N SER A 96 0.19 9.09 2.12
CA SER A 96 -0.74 10.24 2.25
C SER A 96 -2.18 9.84 1.95
N CYS A 97 -2.58 8.67 2.45
CA CYS A 97 -3.93 8.14 2.36
C CYS A 97 -4.72 8.59 3.59
N GLN A 98 -6.03 8.73 3.44
CA GLN A 98 -6.92 9.08 4.54
C GLN A 98 -7.65 7.84 5.03
N TRP A 99 -7.76 7.66 6.34
CA TRP A 99 -8.70 6.69 6.88
C TRP A 99 -10.14 7.10 6.57
N THR A 100 -10.85 6.27 5.81
CA THR A 100 -12.20 6.56 5.30
C THR A 100 -13.31 5.78 5.98
N GLY A 101 -12.96 4.87 6.89
CA GLY A 101 -13.95 4.11 7.65
C GLY A 101 -13.51 2.68 7.94
N GLU A 102 -14.46 1.95 8.50
CA GLU A 102 -14.28 0.54 8.80
C GLU A 102 -14.39 -0.31 7.53
N GLU A 103 -13.55 -1.34 7.46
CA GLU A 103 -13.67 -2.35 6.40
C GLU A 103 -14.82 -3.31 6.72
N LYS A 104 -15.58 -3.70 5.68
CA LYS A 104 -16.66 -4.69 5.81
C LYS A 104 -16.06 -6.09 6.06
N GLU A 105 -16.76 -6.92 6.83
CA GLU A 105 -16.29 -8.23 7.32
C GLU A 105 -15.78 -9.21 6.24
N ASP A 106 -16.10 -8.99 4.97
CA ASP A 106 -15.75 -9.89 3.87
C ASP A 106 -14.25 -9.89 3.49
N GLN A 107 -13.45 -8.92 3.95
CA GLN A 107 -12.01 -8.90 3.69
C GLN A 107 -11.21 -9.59 4.80
N ARG A 108 -10.34 -10.54 4.40
CA ARG A 108 -9.42 -11.24 5.31
C ARG A 108 -8.31 -10.35 5.87
N ALA A 109 -8.05 -9.21 5.23
CA ALA A 109 -7.02 -8.26 5.66
C ALA A 109 -7.50 -7.41 6.84
N ALA A 110 -6.60 -7.10 7.77
CA ALA A 110 -6.87 -6.15 8.84
C ALA A 110 -6.97 -4.71 8.32
N VAL A 111 -6.23 -4.42 7.25
CA VAL A 111 -6.18 -3.11 6.58
C VAL A 111 -6.35 -3.30 5.08
N VAL A 112 -7.14 -2.44 4.45
CA VAL A 112 -7.29 -2.32 3.01
C VAL A 112 -6.82 -0.93 2.59
N LEU A 113 -5.76 -0.89 1.78
CA LEU A 113 -5.24 0.32 1.17
C LEU A 113 -5.73 0.38 -0.27
N ILE A 114 -6.51 1.41 -0.61
CA ILE A 114 -7.09 1.62 -1.92
C ILE A 114 -6.40 2.82 -2.55
N VAL A 115 -5.72 2.62 -3.68
CA VAL A 115 -5.01 3.70 -4.39
C VAL A 115 -5.83 4.22 -5.58
N GLY A 116 -5.93 5.54 -5.66
CA GLY A 116 -6.56 6.30 -6.74
C GLY A 116 -5.55 7.09 -7.59
N ASP A 117 -6.08 7.86 -8.54
CA ASP A 117 -5.31 8.62 -9.54
C ASP A 117 -4.42 9.71 -8.92
N ASP A 118 -4.77 10.26 -7.76
CA ASP A 118 -3.94 11.21 -7.00
C ASP A 118 -2.59 10.62 -6.64
N TYR A 119 -2.61 9.38 -6.15
CA TYR A 119 -1.39 8.67 -5.79
C TYR A 119 -0.53 8.40 -7.02
N TRP A 120 -1.16 8.00 -8.13
CA TRP A 120 -0.45 7.81 -9.40
C TRP A 120 0.20 9.11 -9.90
N ARG A 121 -0.54 10.24 -9.86
CA ARG A 121 0.00 11.55 -10.25
C ARG A 121 1.21 11.93 -9.42
N ARG A 122 1.17 11.75 -8.10
CA ARG A 122 2.29 12.04 -7.20
C ARG A 122 3.56 11.23 -7.49
N LEU A 123 3.43 10.01 -8.02
CA LEU A 123 4.58 9.19 -8.38
C LEU A 123 5.20 9.56 -9.74
N ASN A 124 4.45 10.20 -10.63
CA ASN A 124 4.84 10.40 -12.03
C ASN A 124 5.04 11.88 -12.42
N PHE A 125 4.73 12.83 -11.54
CA PHE A 125 5.02 14.24 -11.77
C PHE A 125 6.26 14.69 -10.97
N PRO A 126 7.22 15.40 -11.61
CA PRO A 126 8.46 15.87 -10.99
C PRO A 126 8.27 17.01 -9.98
#